data_AF-A0A0L8FJ51-F1
#
_entry.id   AF-A0A0L8FJ51-F1
#
_cell.length_a   1.000
_cell.length_b   1.000
_cell.length_c   1.000
_cell.angle_alpha   90.00
_cell.angle_beta   90.00
_cell.angle_gamma   90.00
#
_symmetry.space_group_name_H-M   'P 1'
#
loop_
_entity.id
_entity.type
_entity.pdbx_description
1 polymer ?
#
loop_
_entity_poly.entity_id
_entity_poly.type
_entity_poly.pdbx_seq_one_letter_code
_entity_poly.pdbx_strand_id
1 'polypeptide(L)' 'CIECNCDVYGSLGQTCDQVTGQCECRSNFDGLMCDRCKENFYRFPRCEGE' A
#
# COMPACT_ATOMS: atom_id res chain seq x y z
N CYS A 1 -10.69 -13.86 -10.46
CA CYS A 1 -10.39 -13.05 -9.26
C CYS A 1 -9.16 -12.20 -9.56
N ILE A 2 -9.14 -10.96 -9.06
CA ILE A 2 -7.91 -10.17 -9.04
C ILE A 2 -7.13 -10.66 -7.81
N GLU A 3 -5.91 -11.13 -8.01
CA GLU A 3 -5.04 -11.50 -6.89
C GLU A 3 -4.53 -10.21 -6.23
N CYS A 4 -5.15 -9.86 -5.10
CA CYS A 4 -4.74 -8.73 -4.28
C CYS A 4 -3.35 -9.02 -3.69
N ASN A 5 -2.30 -8.50 -4.31
CA ASN A 5 -0.93 -8.60 -3.81
C ASN A 5 -0.58 -7.41 -2.89
N CYS A 6 -1.50 -7.07 -1.98
CA CYS A 6 -1.32 -5.95 -1.07
C CYS A 6 -0.16 -6.20 -0.10
N ASP A 7 0.75 -5.25 0.00
CA ASP A 7 1.86 -5.34 0.93
C ASP A 7 1.36 -5.24 2.36
N VAL A 8 1.64 -6.24 3.21
CA VAL A 8 1.10 -6.31 4.58
C VAL A 8 1.61 -5.20 5.50
N TYR A 9 2.71 -4.53 5.14
CA TYR A 9 3.26 -3.42 5.89
C TYR A 9 2.66 -2.09 5.42
N GLY A 10 2.45 -1.96 4.11
CA GLY A 10 1.90 -0.75 3.48
C GLY A 10 0.38 -0.66 3.44
N SER A 11 -0.30 -1.79 3.47
CA SER A 11 -1.77 -1.88 3.42
C SER A 11 -2.37 -1.93 4.83
N LEU A 12 -3.59 -1.40 4.95
CA LEU A 12 -4.44 -1.54 6.13
C LEU A 12 -5.02 -2.96 6.24
N GLY A 13 -5.06 -3.69 5.13
CA GLY A 13 -5.42 -5.10 5.09
C GLY A 13 -5.10 -5.75 3.74
N GLN A 14 -5.25 -7.08 3.67
CA GLN A 14 -5.02 -7.86 2.44
C GLN A 14 -6.19 -7.79 1.44
N THR A 15 -7.17 -6.91 1.72
CA THR A 15 -8.34 -6.69 0.87
C THR A 15 -8.00 -5.59 -0.13
N CYS A 16 -8.10 -5.91 -1.42
CA CYS A 16 -8.07 -4.90 -2.49
C CYS A 16 -9.48 -4.62 -2.99
N ASP A 17 -9.65 -3.41 -3.51
CA ASP A 17 -10.90 -2.98 -4.13
C ASP A 17 -11.25 -3.90 -5.31
N GLN A 18 -12.46 -4.44 -5.32
CA GLN A 18 -12.86 -5.45 -6.31
C GLN A 18 -13.11 -4.86 -7.70
N VAL A 19 -13.21 -3.53 -7.80
CA VAL A 19 -13.48 -2.80 -9.04
C VAL A 19 -12.18 -2.34 -9.70
N THR A 20 -11.27 -1.77 -8.91
CA THR A 20 -10.02 -1.18 -9.38
C THR A 20 -8.81 -2.08 -9.16
N GLY A 21 -8.89 -3.06 -8.25
CA GLY A 21 -7.76 -3.88 -7.81
C GLY A 21 -6.81 -3.15 -6.85
N GLN A 22 -7.14 -1.92 -6.43
CA GLN A 22 -6.27 -1.11 -5.59
C GLN A 22 -6.37 -1.55 -4.12
N CYS A 23 -5.23 -1.76 -3.49
CA CYS A 23 -5.13 -2.07 -2.07
C CYS A 23 -5.45 -0.86 -1.20
N GLU A 24 -6.01 -1.12 -0.01
CA GLU A 24 -6.25 -0.06 0.96
C GLU A 24 -4.94 0.31 1.64
N CYS A 25 -4.22 1.30 1.10
CA CYS A 25 -2.92 1.72 1.63
C CYS A 25 -3.05 2.61 2.86
N ARG A 26 -2.09 2.46 3.78
CA ARG A 26 -1.88 3.41 4.87
C ARG A 26 -1.53 4.78 4.32
N SER A 27 -1.79 5.82 5.10
CA SER A 27 -1.59 7.22 4.70
C SER A 27 -0.16 7.56 4.25
N ASN A 28 0.82 6.72 4.62
CA ASN A 28 2.26 6.85 4.32
C ASN A 28 2.71 6.07 3.08
N PHE A 29 1.82 5.25 2.50
CA PHE A 29 2.10 4.38 1.36
C PHE A 29 1.29 4.82 0.15
N ASP A 30 1.81 4.47 -1.01
CA ASP A 30 1.30 4.82 -2.33
C ASP A 30 1.56 3.66 -3.30
N GLY A 31 0.87 3.65 -4.43
CA GLY A 31 0.91 2.54 -5.38
C GLY A 31 -0.28 1.59 -5.24
N LEU A 32 -0.47 0.76 -6.27
CA LEU A 32 -1.65 -0.10 -6.39
C LEU A 32 -1.65 -1.21 -5.34
N MET A 33 -0.46 -1.63 -4.91
CA MET A 33 -0.22 -2.69 -3.93
C MET A 33 0.33 -2.15 -2.60
N CYS A 34 0.37 -0.82 -2.44
CA CYS A 34 1.08 -0.16 -1.34
C CYS A 34 2.57 -0.52 -1.32
N ASP A 35 3.13 -0.74 -2.51
CA ASP A 35 4.53 -1.13 -2.76
C ASP A 35 5.49 0.06 -2.78
N ARG A 36 4.97 1.28 -2.64
CA ARG A 36 5.75 2.51 -2.65
C ARG A 36 5.44 3.36 -1.42
N CYS A 37 6.43 4.11 -0.96
CA CYS A 37 6.18 5.15 0.04
C CYS A 37 5.57 6.37 -0.65
N LYS A 38 4.67 7.06 0.05
CA LYS A 38 4.08 8.32 -0.40
C LYS A 38 5.13 9.43 -0.45
N GLU A 39 4.86 10.51 -1.17
CA GLU A 39 5.73 11.70 -1.13
C GLU A 39 5.93 12.14 0.32
N ASN A 40 7.18 12.48 0.68
CA ASN A 40 7.64 12.77 2.04
C ASN A 40 7.91 11.56 2.95
N PHE A 41 7.70 10.33 2.49
CA PHE A 41 8.05 9.12 3.25
C PHE A 41 9.20 8.36 2.60
N TYR A 42 10.10 7.87 3.43
CA TYR A 42 11.30 7.14 3.03
C TYR A 42 11.44 5.90 3.94
N ARG A 43 12.23 4.89 3.55
CA ARG A 43 12.42 3.59 4.25
C ARG A 43 11.25 2.60 4.12
N PHE A 44 10.99 2.10 2.92
CA PHE A 44 10.18 0.89 2.73
C PHE A 44 10.82 -0.31 3.48
N PRO A 45 10.07 -1.17 4.20
CA PRO A 45 8.61 -1.28 4.28
C PRO A 45 7.98 -0.57 5.48
N ARG A 46 8.70 0.30 6.18
CA ARG A 46 8.11 1.08 7.28
C ARG A 46 7.54 2.42 6.85
N CYS A 47 8.04 2.97 5.74
CA CYS A 47 7.70 4.29 5.21
C CYS A 47 7.53 5.30 6.35
N GLU A 48 8.56 5.40 7.19
CA GLU A 48 8.65 6.37 8.28
C GLU A 48 9.41 7.60 7.76
N GLY A 49 8.68 8.68 7.55
CA GLY A 49 9.16 9.98 7.10
C GLY A 49 9.23 10.92 8.30
N GLU A 50 10.22 11.81 8.28
CA GLU A 50 10.45 12.83 9.30
C GLU A 50 9.42 13.96 9.25
#